data_AF-H8X171-F1
#
_entry.id   AF-H8X171-F1
#
_cell.length_a   1.000
_cell.length_b   1.000
_cell.length_c   1.000
_cell.angle_alpha   90.00
_cell.angle_beta   90.00
_cell.angle_gamma   90.00
#
_symmetry.space_group_name_H-M   'P 1'
#
loop_
_entity.id
_entity.type
_entity.pdbx_description
1 polymer ?
#
loop_
_entity_poly.entity_id
_entity_poly.type
_entity_poly.pdbx_seq_one_letter_code
_entity_poly.pdbx_strand_id
1 'polypeptide(L)'
;MSSEAPRIVLPQTVQTPTVEELKPFPLPKQLDSLPKKTFDEFVNDKVLIQGYIHQLETYKSELNELQERAAQISLLLQSEIKNILIPQYQEVSNNINQRIKTLTQLHNEFLNLETIQYQTMSSTFNEELLKHKFKKLIEKNNEESRDLVKNFNSSEFTEDQLADTLEQFKQSRKTYHFRKEKLNRWEEQRVSG
;
A
#
# COMPACT_ATOMS: atom_id res chain seq x y z
N MET A 1 11.59 -6.71 -19.25
CA MET A 1 12.06 -8.10 -19.27
C MET A 1 10.83 -8.98 -19.31
N SER A 2 10.60 -9.64 -20.44
CA SER A 2 9.40 -10.43 -20.70
C SER A 2 9.38 -11.66 -19.79
N SER A 3 8.50 -11.63 -18.79
CA SER A 3 8.14 -12.82 -18.03
C SER A 3 7.17 -13.62 -18.89
N GLU A 4 7.69 -14.55 -19.69
CA GLU A 4 6.85 -15.61 -20.22
C GLU A 4 6.42 -16.46 -19.02
N ALA A 5 5.15 -16.32 -18.64
CA ALA A 5 4.55 -17.21 -17.65
C ALA A 5 4.73 -18.66 -18.13
N PRO A 6 5.18 -19.59 -17.28
CA PRO A 6 5.31 -20.98 -17.67
C PRO A 6 3.94 -21.48 -18.16
N ARG A 7 3.86 -21.86 -19.43
CA ARG A 7 2.67 -22.48 -20.00
C ARG A 7 2.51 -23.86 -19.38
N ILE A 8 1.72 -23.94 -18.30
CA ILE A 8 1.31 -25.20 -17.71
C ILE A 8 0.38 -25.89 -18.72
N VAL A 9 0.89 -26.96 -19.35
CA VAL A 9 0.08 -27.79 -20.24
C VAL A 9 -0.89 -28.58 -19.39
N LEU A 10 -2.19 -28.30 -19.55
CA LEU A 10 -3.24 -29.01 -18.82
C LEU A 10 -3.29 -30.48 -19.28
N PRO A 11 -3.46 -31.43 -18.36
CA PRO A 11 -3.59 -32.83 -18.72
C PRO A 11 -4.86 -33.06 -19.55
N GLN A 12 -4.72 -33.78 -20.66
CA GLN A 12 -5.84 -34.14 -21.53
C GLN A 12 -6.77 -35.13 -20.83
N THR A 13 -8.08 -35.01 -21.03
CA THR A 13 -9.09 -35.94 -20.51
C THR A 13 -8.88 -37.33 -21.08
N VAL A 14 -8.74 -38.33 -20.20
CA VAL A 14 -8.62 -39.73 -20.59
C VAL A 14 -10.00 -40.27 -20.91
N GLN A 15 -10.17 -40.80 -22.12
CA GLN A 15 -11.38 -41.52 -22.53
C GLN A 15 -11.28 -42.96 -22.02
N THR A 16 -12.39 -43.51 -21.53
CA THR A 16 -12.45 -44.91 -21.10
C THR A 16 -12.35 -45.82 -22.32
N PRO A 17 -11.58 -46.93 -22.25
CA PRO A 17 -11.46 -47.85 -23.37
C PRO A 17 -12.81 -48.45 -23.74
N THR A 18 -13.04 -48.56 -25.04
CA THR A 18 -14.18 -49.29 -25.59
C THR A 18 -13.93 -50.80 -25.55
N VAL A 19 -14.99 -51.60 -25.61
CA VAL A 19 -14.90 -53.07 -25.61
C VAL A 19 -14.06 -53.60 -26.79
N GLU A 20 -14.07 -52.88 -27.91
CA GLU A 20 -13.32 -53.21 -29.13
C GLU A 20 -11.81 -53.02 -28.94
N GLU A 21 -11.41 -51.97 -28.22
CA GLU A 21 -10.01 -51.67 -27.89
C GLU A 21 -9.43 -52.66 -26.87
N LEU A 22 -10.27 -53.15 -25.96
CA LEU A 22 -9.88 -54.15 -24.95
C LEU A 22 -9.51 -55.52 -25.55
N LYS A 23 -9.97 -55.84 -26.78
CA LYS A 23 -9.73 -57.12 -27.47
C LYS A 23 -9.95 -58.35 -26.55
N PRO A 24 -11.17 -58.54 -26.01
CA PRO A 24 -11.45 -59.61 -25.04
C PRO A 24 -11.51 -61.02 -25.66
N PHE A 25 -11.29 -61.15 -26.97
CA PHE A 25 -11.31 -62.44 -27.67
C PHE A 25 -9.96 -62.71 -28.34
N PRO A 26 -9.51 -63.97 -28.40
CA PRO A 26 -10.22 -65.19 -28.01
C PRO A 26 -10.27 -65.41 -26.49
N LEU A 27 -11.32 -66.07 -26.02
CA LEU A 27 -11.45 -66.44 -24.61
C LEU A 27 -10.32 -67.40 -24.21
N PRO A 28 -9.83 -67.33 -22.97
CA PRO A 28 -8.91 -68.31 -22.43
C PRO A 28 -9.44 -69.73 -22.61
N LYS A 29 -8.58 -70.66 -23.04
CA LYS A 29 -8.93 -72.08 -23.26
C LYS A 29 -9.51 -72.76 -22.01
N GLN A 30 -9.24 -72.21 -20.81
CA GLN A 30 -9.84 -72.70 -19.58
C GLN A 30 -11.33 -72.38 -19.46
N LEU A 31 -11.81 -71.28 -20.06
CA LEU A 31 -13.23 -70.90 -20.06
C LEU A 31 -14.02 -71.68 -21.12
N ASP A 32 -13.40 -71.96 -22.26
CA ASP A 32 -14.01 -72.77 -23.34
C ASP A 32 -14.21 -74.24 -22.97
N SER A 33 -13.48 -74.75 -21.98
CA SER A 33 -13.54 -76.15 -21.54
C SER A 33 -14.46 -76.39 -20.34
N LEU A 34 -15.10 -75.35 -19.81
CA LEU A 34 -15.99 -75.47 -18.65
C LEU A 34 -17.35 -76.13 -19.01
N PRO A 35 -17.91 -76.95 -18.11
CA PRO A 35 -19.31 -77.37 -18.20
C PRO A 35 -20.26 -76.17 -18.29
N LYS A 36 -21.34 -76.29 -19.06
CA LYS A 36 -22.30 -75.19 -19.31
C LYS A 36 -22.79 -74.50 -18.02
N LYS A 37 -23.09 -75.28 -16.97
CA LYS A 37 -23.54 -74.72 -15.68
C LYS A 37 -22.51 -73.78 -15.03
N THR A 38 -21.25 -74.17 -15.02
CA THR A 38 -20.16 -73.35 -14.45
C THR A 38 -19.81 -72.15 -15.33
N PHE A 39 -20.02 -72.27 -16.65
CA PHE A 39 -19.88 -71.13 -17.56
C PHE A 39 -21.01 -70.11 -17.34
N ASP A 40 -22.25 -70.58 -17.18
CA ASP A 40 -23.39 -69.73 -16.85
C ASP A 40 -23.19 -69.02 -15.51
N GLU A 41 -22.64 -69.71 -14.50
CA GLU A 41 -22.26 -69.09 -13.21
C GLU A 41 -21.18 -68.00 -13.39
N PHE A 42 -20.16 -68.25 -14.22
CA PHE A 42 -19.12 -67.25 -14.53
C PHE A 42 -19.68 -65.99 -15.21
N VAL A 43 -20.58 -66.16 -16.19
CA VAL A 43 -21.20 -65.03 -16.91
C VAL A 43 -22.18 -64.25 -16.02
N ASN A 44 -22.80 -64.91 -15.04
CA ASN A 44 -23.72 -64.24 -14.11
C ASN A 44 -23.00 -63.59 -12.92
N ASP A 45 -21.74 -63.93 -12.65
CA ASP A 45 -20.94 -63.30 -11.61
C ASP A 45 -20.15 -62.09 -12.15
N LYS A 46 -20.64 -60.90 -11.78
CA LYS A 46 -20.02 -59.62 -12.13
C LYS A 46 -18.57 -59.50 -11.65
N VAL A 47 -18.21 -60.10 -10.52
CA VAL A 47 -16.85 -60.01 -9.94
C VAL A 47 -15.87 -60.81 -10.80
N LEU A 48 -16.29 -61.99 -11.29
CA LEU A 48 -15.48 -62.84 -12.16
C LEU A 48 -15.23 -62.17 -13.52
N ILE A 49 -16.26 -61.57 -14.11
CA ILE A 49 -16.11 -60.81 -15.37
C ILE A 49 -15.17 -59.61 -15.18
N GLN A 50 -15.31 -58.88 -14.07
CA GLN A 50 -14.39 -57.78 -13.76
C GLN A 50 -12.96 -58.28 -13.61
N GLY A 51 -12.74 -59.37 -12.87
CA GLY A 51 -11.42 -59.97 -12.70
C GLY A 51 -10.79 -60.38 -14.05
N TYR A 52 -11.60 -60.92 -14.96
CA TYR A 52 -11.16 -61.26 -16.31
C TYR A 52 -10.73 -60.01 -17.11
N ILE A 53 -11.53 -58.95 -17.09
CA ILE A 53 -11.18 -57.68 -17.76
C ILE A 53 -9.87 -57.10 -17.22
N HIS A 54 -9.64 -57.19 -15.90
CA HIS A 54 -8.40 -56.72 -15.27
C HIS A 54 -7.16 -57.53 -15.67
N GLN A 55 -7.34 -58.76 -16.16
CA GLN A 55 -6.23 -59.59 -16.62
C GLN A 55 -5.79 -59.27 -18.05
N LEU A 56 -6.66 -58.66 -18.87
CA LEU A 56 -6.37 -58.27 -20.25
C LEU A 56 -5.14 -57.36 -20.31
N GLU A 57 -4.23 -57.63 -21.24
CA GLU A 57 -2.98 -56.89 -21.39
C GLU A 57 -3.22 -55.43 -21.78
N THR A 58 -4.22 -55.18 -22.62
CA THR A 58 -4.68 -53.84 -23.04
C THR A 58 -5.11 -53.01 -21.84
N TYR A 59 -5.96 -53.55 -20.97
CA TYR A 59 -6.41 -52.89 -19.74
C TYR A 59 -5.24 -52.55 -18.80
N LYS A 60 -4.30 -53.50 -18.61
CA LYS A 60 -3.11 -53.26 -17.78
C LYS A 60 -2.21 -52.17 -18.37
N SER A 61 -2.02 -52.16 -19.68
CA SER A 61 -1.21 -51.16 -20.36
C SER A 61 -1.79 -49.75 -20.19
N GLU A 62 -3.10 -49.59 -20.40
CA GLU A 62 -3.76 -48.30 -20.21
C GLU A 62 -3.77 -47.84 -18.76
N LEU A 63 -3.97 -48.77 -17.81
CA LEU A 63 -3.92 -48.46 -16.39
C LEU A 63 -2.53 -47.98 -15.98
N ASN A 64 -1.46 -48.60 -16.49
CA ASN A 64 -0.09 -48.15 -16.27
C ASN A 64 0.15 -46.76 -16.88
N GLU A 65 -0.33 -46.51 -18.09
CA GLU A 65 -0.21 -45.19 -18.73
C GLU A 65 -0.94 -44.10 -17.93
N LEU A 66 -2.15 -44.41 -17.43
CA LEU A 66 -2.90 -43.54 -16.52
C LEU A 66 -2.14 -43.24 -15.23
N GLN A 67 -1.51 -44.26 -14.63
CA GLN A 67 -0.68 -44.09 -13.43
C GLN A 67 0.54 -43.22 -13.69
N GLU A 68 1.24 -43.42 -14.82
CA GLU A 68 2.39 -42.59 -15.20
C GLU A 68 1.97 -41.14 -15.43
N ARG A 69 0.87 -40.90 -16.14
CA ARG A 69 0.31 -39.55 -16.33
C ARG A 69 -0.08 -38.90 -15.00
N ALA A 70 -0.73 -39.64 -14.10
CA ALA A 70 -1.08 -39.15 -12.77
C ALA A 70 0.17 -38.80 -11.95
N ALA A 71 1.22 -39.62 -12.03
CA ALA A 71 2.50 -39.36 -11.38
C ALA A 71 3.17 -38.09 -11.92
N GLN A 72 3.17 -37.89 -13.25
CA GLN A 72 3.69 -36.67 -13.88
C GLN A 72 2.92 -35.42 -13.43
N ILE A 73 1.58 -35.48 -13.37
CA ILE A 73 0.75 -34.38 -12.87
C ILE A 73 1.08 -34.09 -11.39
N SER A 74 1.19 -35.14 -10.57
CA SER A 74 1.54 -34.98 -9.16
C SER A 74 2.90 -34.31 -8.98
N LEU A 75 3.89 -34.65 -9.81
CA LEU A 75 5.20 -34.01 -9.80
C LEU A 75 5.09 -32.53 -10.20
N LEU A 76 4.34 -32.20 -11.25
CA LEU A 76 4.13 -30.82 -11.68
C LEU A 76 3.44 -29.99 -10.60
N LEU A 77 2.38 -30.51 -9.99
CA LEU A 77 1.68 -29.84 -8.88
C LEU A 77 2.63 -29.57 -7.70
N GLN A 78 3.52 -30.53 -7.40
CA GLN A 78 4.48 -30.38 -6.32
C GLN A 78 5.59 -29.36 -6.67
N SER A 79 6.24 -29.49 -7.84
CA SER A 79 7.40 -28.67 -8.20
C SER A 79 7.01 -27.26 -8.63
N GLU A 80 6.04 -27.12 -9.53
CA GLU A 80 5.68 -25.82 -10.12
C GLU A 80 4.73 -25.05 -9.21
N ILE A 81 3.65 -25.70 -8.74
CA ILE A 81 2.64 -24.96 -7.98
C ILE A 81 3.08 -24.81 -6.52
N LYS A 82 3.34 -25.92 -5.83
CA LYS A 82 3.58 -25.89 -4.39
C LYS A 82 4.93 -25.28 -4.02
N ASN A 83 5.99 -25.62 -4.75
CA ASN A 83 7.35 -25.19 -4.40
C ASN A 83 7.78 -23.86 -5.05
N ILE A 84 7.17 -23.45 -6.17
CA ILE A 84 7.56 -22.23 -6.88
C ILE A 84 6.45 -21.18 -6.80
N LEU A 85 5.27 -21.46 -7.36
CA LEU A 85 4.24 -20.45 -7.55
C LEU A 85 3.66 -19.92 -6.22
N ILE A 86 3.36 -20.83 -5.28
CA ILE A 86 2.83 -20.43 -3.96
C ILE A 86 3.82 -19.55 -3.19
N PRO A 87 5.10 -19.94 -3.02
CA PRO A 87 6.09 -19.09 -2.35
C PRO A 87 6.30 -17.74 -3.04
N GLN A 88 6.38 -17.71 -4.38
CA GLN A 88 6.52 -16.45 -5.12
C GLN A 88 5.34 -15.51 -4.86
N TYR A 89 4.11 -16.04 -4.89
CA TYR A 89 2.92 -15.24 -4.63
C TYR A 89 2.89 -14.72 -3.18
N GLN A 90 3.30 -15.54 -2.22
CA GLN A 90 3.44 -15.13 -0.82
C GLN A 90 4.49 -14.04 -0.64
N GLU A 91 5.63 -14.15 -1.32
CA GLU A 91 6.70 -13.14 -1.29
C GLU A 91 6.20 -11.80 -1.85
N VAL A 92 5.55 -11.82 -3.02
CA VAL A 92 4.96 -10.62 -3.63
C VAL A 92 3.90 -10.00 -2.71
N SER A 93 3.01 -10.80 -2.15
CA SER A 93 2.00 -10.34 -1.20
C SER A 93 2.62 -9.70 0.04
N ASN A 94 3.67 -10.31 0.60
CA ASN A 94 4.42 -9.76 1.73
C ASN A 94 5.08 -8.42 1.36
N ASN A 95 5.67 -8.31 0.17
CA ASN A 95 6.28 -7.07 -0.31
C ASN A 95 5.24 -5.94 -0.44
N ILE A 96 4.08 -6.24 -1.03
CA ILE A 96 2.96 -5.29 -1.14
C ILE A 96 2.52 -4.83 0.25
N ASN A 97 2.33 -5.75 1.19
CA ASN A 97 1.93 -5.42 2.56
C ASN A 97 2.96 -4.54 3.28
N GLN A 98 4.26 -4.80 3.08
CA GLN A 98 5.32 -3.95 3.62
C GLN A 98 5.27 -2.54 3.03
N ARG A 99 5.12 -2.41 1.70
CA ARG A 99 5.02 -1.11 1.03
C ARG A 99 3.80 -0.31 1.50
N ILE A 100 2.66 -0.96 1.69
CA ILE A 100 1.45 -0.32 2.24
C ILE A 100 1.73 0.22 3.65
N LYS A 101 2.37 -0.56 4.52
CA LYS A 101 2.74 -0.09 5.87
C LYS A 101 3.65 1.13 5.83
N THR A 102 4.67 1.12 4.96
CA THR A 102 5.57 2.27 4.80
C THR A 102 4.83 3.50 4.28
N LEU A 103 3.91 3.33 3.32
CA LEU A 103 3.10 4.42 2.80
C LEU A 103 2.20 5.04 3.87
N THR A 104 1.57 4.21 4.70
CA THR A 104 0.74 4.68 5.82
C THR A 104 1.57 5.47 6.85
N GLN A 105 2.77 5.00 7.16
CA GLN A 105 3.69 5.72 8.05
C GLN A 105 4.05 7.09 7.48
N LEU A 106 4.43 7.14 6.20
CA LEU A 106 4.80 8.38 5.51
C LEU A 106 3.62 9.36 5.42
N HIS A 107 2.41 8.85 5.21
CA HIS A 107 1.20 9.67 5.19
C HIS A 107 0.91 10.29 6.57
N ASN A 108 1.08 9.54 7.65
CA ASN A 108 0.93 10.08 9.00
C ASN A 108 1.99 11.14 9.31
N GLU A 109 3.23 10.95 8.87
CA GLU A 109 4.28 11.97 8.97
C GLU A 109 3.92 13.23 8.18
N PHE A 110 3.41 13.06 6.96
CA PHE A 110 2.93 14.17 6.14
C PHE A 110 1.83 14.97 6.85
N LEU A 111 0.80 14.30 7.39
CA LEU A 111 -0.28 14.97 8.13
C LEU A 111 0.24 15.73 9.36
N ASN A 112 1.23 15.17 10.06
CA ASN A 112 1.87 15.85 11.19
C ASN A 112 2.60 17.11 10.73
N LEU A 113 3.38 17.02 9.64
CA LEU A 113 4.09 18.18 9.08
C LEU A 113 3.12 19.25 8.59
N GLU A 114 2.05 18.86 7.92
CA GLU A 114 0.98 19.76 7.47
C GLU A 114 0.32 20.46 8.67
N THR A 115 0.03 19.70 9.74
CA THR A 115 -0.51 20.26 10.98
C THR A 115 0.45 21.27 11.61
N ILE A 116 1.73 20.95 11.69
CA ILE A 116 2.77 21.86 12.20
C ILE A 116 2.87 23.12 11.33
N GLN A 117 2.77 22.97 10.01
CA GLN A 117 2.78 24.09 9.07
C GLN A 117 1.60 25.03 9.34
N TYR A 118 0.38 24.51 9.44
CA TYR A 118 -0.80 25.32 9.73
C TYR A 118 -0.73 25.97 11.12
N GLN A 119 -0.27 25.26 12.14
CA GLN A 119 -0.05 25.81 13.48
C GLN A 119 0.98 26.95 13.46
N THR A 120 2.06 26.78 12.71
CA THR A 120 3.08 27.82 12.53
C THR A 120 2.47 29.02 11.84
N MET A 121 1.82 28.84 10.68
CA MET A 121 1.15 29.93 9.96
C MET A 121 0.11 30.65 10.84
N SER A 122 -0.68 29.92 11.62
CA SER A 122 -1.66 30.52 12.53
C SER A 122 -1.03 31.26 13.71
N SER A 123 0.13 30.82 14.21
CA SER A 123 0.77 31.42 15.40
C SER A 123 1.76 32.53 15.06
N THR A 124 2.32 32.55 13.85
CA THR A 124 3.33 33.54 13.45
C THR A 124 2.85 34.46 12.33
N PHE A 125 1.97 33.99 11.45
CA PHE A 125 1.54 34.70 10.24
C PHE A 125 0.04 35.04 10.20
N ASN A 126 -0.69 34.82 11.30
CA ASN A 126 -2.06 35.31 11.40
C ASN A 126 -2.06 36.85 11.37
N GLU A 127 -2.74 37.42 10.38
CA GLU A 127 -2.80 38.86 10.13
C GLU A 127 -3.27 39.64 11.37
N GLU A 128 -4.27 39.14 12.09
CA GLU A 128 -4.79 39.78 13.30
C GLU A 128 -3.76 39.75 14.44
N LEU A 129 -3.02 38.65 14.58
CA LEU A 129 -1.95 38.55 15.57
C LEU A 129 -0.79 39.49 15.22
N LEU A 130 -0.42 39.59 13.94
CA LEU A 130 0.61 40.51 13.45
C LEU A 130 0.20 41.96 13.67
N LYS A 131 -1.05 42.34 13.33
CA LYS A 131 -1.62 43.66 13.61
C LYS A 131 -1.60 43.95 15.11
N HIS A 132 -1.95 42.99 15.96
CA HIS A 132 -1.91 43.15 17.42
C HIS A 132 -0.49 43.36 17.95
N LYS A 133 0.48 42.55 17.49
CA LYS A 133 1.90 42.76 17.84
C LYS A 133 2.40 44.13 17.37
N PHE A 134 1.97 44.56 16.19
CA PHE A 134 2.34 45.86 15.63
C PHE A 134 1.71 47.02 16.41
N LYS A 135 0.45 46.89 16.85
CA LYS A 135 -0.23 47.82 17.78
C LYS A 135 0.55 47.96 19.09
N LYS A 136 0.94 46.85 19.73
CA LYS A 136 1.77 46.87 20.94
C LYS A 136 3.12 47.56 20.75
N LEU A 137 3.76 47.41 19.59
CA LEU A 137 5.02 48.12 19.28
C LEU A 137 4.82 49.64 19.12
N ILE A 138 3.65 50.07 18.64
CA ILE A 138 3.29 51.49 18.55
C ILE A 138 3.03 52.05 19.95
N GLU A 139 2.28 51.31 20.79
CA GLU A 139 2.01 51.66 22.18
C GLU A 139 3.31 51.80 22.98
N LYS A 140 4.21 50.81 22.89
CA LYS A 140 5.51 50.85 23.55
C LYS A 140 6.34 52.06 23.12
N ASN A 141 6.41 52.36 21.81
CA ASN A 141 7.15 53.55 21.35
C ASN A 141 6.51 54.86 21.82
N ASN A 142 5.19 54.88 22.02
CA ASN A 142 4.50 56.04 22.59
C ASN A 142 4.78 56.20 24.09
N GLU A 143 4.89 55.10 24.83
CA GLU A 143 5.33 55.09 26.23
C GLU A 143 6.79 55.56 26.34
N GLU A 144 7.70 54.99 25.54
CA GLU A 144 9.11 55.40 25.47
C GLU A 144 9.26 56.90 25.16
N SER A 145 8.51 57.42 24.17
CA SER A 145 8.44 58.87 23.89
C SER A 145 7.98 59.70 25.10
N ARG A 146 6.98 59.22 25.86
CA ARG A 146 6.45 59.94 27.02
C ARG A 146 7.43 59.89 28.19
N ASP A 147 8.12 58.78 28.37
CA ASP A 147 9.10 58.62 29.43
C ASP A 147 10.34 59.47 29.19
N LEU A 148 10.76 59.65 27.92
CA LEU A 148 11.79 60.65 27.57
C LEU A 148 11.41 62.06 28.04
N VAL A 149 10.15 62.48 27.88
CA VAL A 149 9.66 63.80 28.30
C VAL A 149 9.51 63.89 29.83
N LYS A 150 9.08 62.82 30.50
CA LYS A 150 8.97 62.79 31.97
C LYS A 150 10.34 62.87 32.63
N ASN A 151 11.31 62.10 32.12
CA ASN A 151 12.68 62.10 32.62
C ASN A 151 13.34 63.47 32.43
N PHE A 152 12.95 64.20 31.37
CA PHE A 152 13.40 65.56 31.11
C PHE A 152 12.85 66.61 32.11
N ASN A 153 11.66 66.42 32.67
CA ASN A 153 11.09 67.38 33.65
C ASN A 153 11.63 67.19 35.09
N SER A 154 12.51 66.22 35.31
CA SER A 154 12.86 65.73 36.65
C SER A 154 14.29 66.07 37.11
N SER A 155 15.11 66.69 36.25
CA SER A 155 16.55 66.93 36.52
C SER A 155 17.00 68.30 36.00
N GLU A 156 18.07 68.87 36.57
CA GLU A 156 18.81 69.99 35.97
C GLU A 156 19.66 69.45 34.81
N PHE A 157 19.45 69.95 33.59
CA PHE A 157 20.14 69.49 32.38
C PHE A 157 21.07 70.56 31.81
N THR A 158 22.18 70.14 31.21
CA THR A 158 23.02 71.02 30.36
C THR A 158 22.40 71.19 28.97
N GLU A 159 22.80 72.25 28.26
CA GLU A 159 22.28 72.57 26.91
C GLU A 159 22.53 71.45 25.89
N ASP A 160 23.65 70.74 26.01
CA ASP A 160 23.98 69.57 25.18
C ASP A 160 23.06 68.37 25.47
N GLN A 161 22.73 68.11 26.75
CA GLN A 161 21.80 67.03 27.14
C GLN A 161 20.37 67.33 26.69
N LEU A 162 19.99 68.60 26.69
CA LEU A 162 18.72 69.06 26.12
C LEU A 162 18.67 68.77 24.62
N ALA A 163 19.70 69.14 23.86
CA ALA A 163 19.76 68.90 22.43
C ALA A 163 19.65 67.42 22.07
N ASP A 164 20.39 66.55 22.78
CA ASP A 164 20.36 65.10 22.59
C ASP A 164 18.98 64.50 22.90
N THR A 165 18.36 64.92 24.00
CA THR A 165 17.03 64.44 24.39
C THR A 165 15.96 64.85 23.37
N LEU A 166 16.06 66.07 22.83
CA LEU A 166 15.15 66.61 21.82
C LEU A 166 15.30 65.86 20.49
N GLU A 167 16.53 65.50 20.11
CA GLU A 167 16.78 64.67 18.95
C GLU A 167 16.22 63.25 19.13
N GLN A 168 16.46 62.61 20.27
CA GLN A 168 15.92 61.28 20.59
C GLN A 168 14.38 61.27 20.59
N PHE A 169 13.76 62.30 21.17
CA PHE A 169 12.31 62.46 21.14
C PHE A 169 11.78 62.63 19.71
N LYS A 170 12.42 63.49 18.90
CA LYS A 170 12.04 63.71 17.49
C LYS A 170 12.13 62.41 16.68
N GLN A 171 13.19 61.63 16.87
CA GLN A 171 13.38 60.34 16.19
C GLN A 171 12.34 59.29 16.66
N SER A 172 12.05 59.22 17.96
CA SER A 172 11.04 58.32 18.52
C SER A 172 9.64 58.66 17.99
N ARG A 173 9.26 59.96 17.98
CA ARG A 173 7.98 60.42 17.43
C ARG A 173 7.86 60.20 15.93
N LYS A 174 8.92 60.42 15.14
CA LYS A 174 8.95 60.11 13.71
C LYS A 174 8.66 58.62 13.49
N THR A 175 9.30 57.76 14.27
CA THR A 175 9.09 56.30 14.21
C THR A 175 7.66 55.91 14.62
N TYR A 176 7.10 56.56 15.64
CA TYR A 176 5.73 56.33 16.08
C TYR A 176 4.72 56.66 14.97
N HIS A 177 4.82 57.86 14.39
CA HIS A 177 3.88 58.30 13.35
C HIS A 177 4.00 57.44 12.08
N PHE A 178 5.22 57.08 11.69
CA PHE A 178 5.44 56.16 10.56
C PHE A 178 4.81 54.79 10.77
N ARG A 179 4.98 54.19 11.97
CA ARG A 179 4.35 52.90 12.29
C ARG A 179 2.83 53.04 12.36
N LYS A 180 2.29 54.12 12.93
CA LYS A 180 0.86 54.38 12.98
C LYS A 180 0.24 54.50 11.58
N GLU A 181 0.89 55.22 10.68
CA GLU A 181 0.45 55.33 9.28
C GLU A 181 0.46 53.96 8.57
N LYS A 182 1.52 53.16 8.79
CA LYS A 182 1.59 51.79 8.27
C LYS A 182 0.46 50.90 8.78
N LEU A 183 0.12 50.98 10.06
CA LEU A 183 -0.99 50.21 10.63
C LEU A 183 -2.32 50.63 10.02
N ASN A 184 -2.57 51.94 9.90
CA ASN A 184 -3.80 52.46 9.29
C ASN A 184 -3.95 51.95 7.85
N ARG A 185 -2.86 51.96 7.06
CA ARG A 185 -2.85 51.41 5.69
C ARG A 185 -3.05 49.90 5.63
N TRP A 186 -2.67 49.18 6.68
CA TRP A 186 -2.89 47.73 6.80
C TRP A 186 -4.34 47.42 7.20
N GLU A 187 -5.01 48.31 7.91
CA GLU A 187 -6.44 48.17 8.25
C GLU A 187 -7.37 48.59 7.11
N GLU A 188 -6.88 49.43 6.18
CA GLU A 188 -7.55 49.64 4.90
C GLU A 188 -7.65 48.30 4.15
N GLN A 189 -8.87 47.74 4.02
CA GLN A 189 -9.16 46.65 3.07
C GLN A 189 -8.97 47.17 1.66
N ARG A 190 -7.72 47.35 1.24
CA ARG A 190 -7.42 47.56 -0.17
C ARG A 190 -7.65 46.22 -0.84
N VAL A 191 -8.67 46.19 -1.68
CA VAL A 191 -8.79 45.22 -2.77
C VAL A 191 -7.59 45.47 -3.68
N SER A 192 -6.42 44.97 -3.29
CA SER A 192 -5.32 44.77 -4.22
C SER A 192 -5.73 43.57 -5.06
N GLY A 193 -5.90 43.79 -6.36
CA GLY A 193 -6.11 42.72 -7.33
C GLY A 193 -4.99 41.68 -7.32
#